data_AF-A0A8J3L4A6-F1
#
_entry.id   AF-A0A8J3L4A6-F1
#
_cell.length_a   1.000
_cell.length_b   1.000
_cell.length_c   1.000
_cell.angle_alpha   90.00
_cell.angle_beta   90.00
_cell.angle_gamma   90.00
#
_symmetry.space_group_name_H-M   'P 1'
#
loop_
_entity.id
_entity.type
_entity.pdbx_description
1 polymer ?
#
loop_
_entity_poly.entity_id
_entity_poly.type
_entity_poly.pdbx_seq_one_letter_code
_entity_poly.pdbx_strand_id
1 'polypeptide(L)'
;MPRTVVPPVRFRSPNAGPVGGDGLPERLVKYVPAETLAFFVPLAAVVGPERRALLITLVAVGLAGTVGYLWLAGQKLPADERPLPHFYVLAAVAYLCWAVGTSAHAAALIGLDQVAAGVVLTMAVFLVPLADELLVRLRRPAG
;
A
#
# COMPACT_ATOMS: atom_id res chain seq x y z
N MET A 1 -18.10 -54.73 -27.37
CA MET A 1 -18.49 -53.48 -26.66
C MET A 1 -17.23 -52.70 -26.35
N PRO A 2 -17.03 -51.50 -26.93
CA PRO A 2 -15.83 -50.70 -26.69
C PRO A 2 -15.93 -50.03 -25.31
N ARG A 3 -14.95 -50.30 -24.43
CA ARG A 3 -14.84 -49.67 -23.12
C ARG A 3 -14.48 -48.20 -23.31
N THR A 4 -15.37 -47.30 -22.88
CA THR A 4 -15.10 -45.87 -22.75
C THR A 4 -14.02 -45.67 -21.68
N VAL A 5 -12.79 -45.41 -22.12
CA VAL A 5 -11.70 -44.99 -21.23
C VAL A 5 -11.97 -43.53 -20.89
N VAL A 6 -12.55 -43.30 -19.70
CA VAL A 6 -12.73 -41.95 -19.16
C VAL A 6 -11.34 -41.43 -18.79
N PRO A 7 -10.87 -40.30 -19.37
CA PRO A 7 -9.58 -39.73 -18.98
C PRO A 7 -9.62 -39.34 -17.50
N PRO A 8 -8.52 -39.53 -16.75
CA PRO A 8 -8.52 -39.22 -15.32
C PRO A 8 -8.82 -37.74 -15.12
N VAL A 9 -9.82 -37.45 -14.29
CA VAL A 9 -10.08 -36.10 -13.78
C VAL A 9 -8.83 -35.66 -13.05
N ARG A 10 -8.02 -34.82 -13.71
CA ARG A 10 -6.90 -34.14 -13.06
C ARG A 10 -7.50 -33.16 -12.07
N PHE A 11 -7.59 -33.57 -10.80
CA PHE A 11 -7.81 -32.62 -9.72
C PHE A 11 -6.67 -31.61 -9.78
N ARG A 12 -7.02 -30.37 -10.14
CA ARG A 12 -6.14 -29.22 -10.08
C ARG A 12 -5.51 -29.21 -8.68
N SER A 13 -4.18 -29.33 -8.61
CA SER A 13 -3.44 -29.29 -7.35
C SER A 13 -3.91 -28.08 -6.52
N PRO A 14 -4.04 -28.18 -5.18
CA PRO A 14 -4.45 -27.06 -4.34
C PRO A 14 -3.48 -25.87 -4.39
N ASN A 15 -2.29 -26.08 -4.97
CA ASN A 15 -1.24 -25.08 -5.09
C ASN A 15 -1.23 -24.32 -6.43
N ALA A 16 -2.28 -24.46 -7.25
CA ALA A 16 -2.49 -23.54 -8.36
C ALA A 16 -3.10 -22.24 -7.81
N GLY A 17 -2.26 -21.42 -7.18
CA GLY A 17 -2.58 -20.01 -6.98
C GLY A 17 -2.99 -19.39 -8.33
N PRO A 18 -3.90 -18.41 -8.35
CA PRO A 18 -4.36 -17.81 -9.60
C PRO A 18 -3.15 -17.32 -10.41
N VAL A 19 -3.13 -17.64 -11.70
CA VAL A 19 -2.15 -17.10 -12.64
C VAL A 19 -2.35 -15.59 -12.70
N GLY A 20 -1.45 -14.84 -12.06
CA GLY A 20 -1.37 -13.39 -12.18
C GLY A 20 -2.01 -12.62 -11.03
N GLY A 21 -1.16 -12.17 -10.11
CA GLY A 21 -1.44 -11.04 -9.23
C GLY A 21 -1.77 -11.45 -7.81
N ASP A 22 -0.83 -11.16 -6.91
CA ASP A 22 -1.09 -11.00 -5.48
C ASP A 22 -2.46 -10.34 -5.27
N GLY A 23 -3.26 -10.91 -4.37
CA GLY A 23 -4.63 -10.49 -4.12
C GLY A 23 -4.71 -9.01 -3.76
N LEU A 24 -5.87 -8.39 -4.00
CA LEU A 24 -6.11 -6.98 -3.64
C LEU A 24 -5.60 -6.57 -2.22
N PRO A 25 -5.75 -7.41 -1.17
CA PRO A 25 -5.20 -7.11 0.15
C PRO A 25 -3.66 -7.09 0.17
N GLU A 26 -3.03 -8.02 -0.53
CA GLU A 26 -1.56 -8.11 -0.65
C GLU A 26 -0.98 -6.92 -1.41
N ARG A 27 -1.72 -6.36 -2.38
CA ARG A 27 -1.33 -5.13 -3.10
C ARG A 27 -1.36 -3.88 -2.24
N LEU A 28 -2.34 -3.72 -1.35
CA LEU A 28 -2.44 -2.54 -0.47
C LEU A 28 -1.34 -2.49 0.58
N VAL A 29 -0.96 -3.65 1.13
CA VAL A 29 0.13 -3.78 2.09
C VAL A 29 1.48 -3.39 1.48
N LYS A 30 1.64 -3.42 0.15
CA LYS A 30 2.90 -3.02 -0.51
C LYS A 30 3.26 -1.56 -0.30
N TYR A 31 2.27 -0.67 -0.22
CA TYR A 31 2.53 0.78 -0.22
C TYR A 31 2.70 1.36 1.18
N VAL A 32 2.12 0.73 2.20
CA VAL A 32 2.23 1.18 3.60
C VAL A 32 2.56 -0.01 4.52
N PRO A 33 3.81 -0.12 5.01
CA PRO A 33 4.19 -1.14 5.98
C PRO A 33 3.36 -1.03 7.26
N ALA A 34 2.89 -2.17 7.76
CA ALA A 34 2.05 -2.22 8.97
C ALA A 34 2.78 -1.62 10.19
N GLU A 35 4.10 -1.78 10.25
CA GLU A 35 4.97 -1.25 11.29
C GLU A 35 4.91 0.28 11.35
N THR A 36 4.82 0.95 10.19
CA THR A 36 4.78 2.42 10.14
C THR A 36 3.46 2.98 10.66
N LEU A 37 2.35 2.28 10.42
CA LEU A 37 1.05 2.63 10.99
C LEU A 37 0.95 2.24 12.47
N ALA A 38 1.48 1.08 12.84
CA ALA A 38 1.55 0.63 14.23
C ALA A 38 2.40 1.57 15.10
N PHE A 39 3.41 2.24 14.51
CA PHE A 39 4.12 3.35 15.14
C PHE A 39 3.27 4.61 15.20
N PHE A 40 2.73 5.05 14.06
CA PHE A 40 2.11 6.37 13.93
C PHE A 40 0.79 6.51 14.69
N VAL A 41 -0.15 5.58 14.50
CA VAL A 41 -1.53 5.68 15.01
C VAL A 41 -1.58 5.86 16.54
N PRO A 42 -0.93 5.00 17.36
CA PRO A 42 -0.99 5.16 18.81
C PRO A 42 -0.26 6.42 19.28
N LEU A 43 0.87 6.78 18.66
CA LEU A 43 1.60 8.00 19.02
C LEU A 43 0.80 9.26 18.70
N ALA A 44 0.15 9.31 17.53
CA ALA A 44 -0.71 10.42 17.16
C ALA A 44 -1.88 10.59 18.16
N ALA A 45 -2.45 9.47 18.64
CA ALA A 45 -3.49 9.50 19.67
C ALA A 45 -2.98 10.01 21.03
N VAL A 46 -1.77 9.62 21.45
CA VAL A 46 -1.15 10.08 22.71
C VAL A 46 -0.76 11.56 22.65
N VAL A 47 -0.24 12.03 21.51
CA VAL A 47 0.22 13.41 21.34
C VAL A 47 -0.94 14.40 21.42
N GLY A 48 -2.10 14.02 20.87
CA GLY A 48 -3.30 14.86 20.88
C GLY A 48 -3.18 16.13 20.01
N PRO A 49 -4.27 16.91 19.87
CA PRO A 49 -4.34 18.02 18.91
C PRO A 49 -3.52 19.24 19.32
N GLU A 50 -3.28 19.43 20.62
CA GLU A 50 -2.59 20.60 21.18
C GLU A 50 -1.11 20.69 20.76
N ARG A 51 -0.51 19.55 20.42
CA ARG A 51 0.92 19.45 20.08
C ARG A 51 1.13 19.37 18.57
N ARG A 52 0.62 20.37 17.84
CA ARG A 52 0.65 20.43 16.37
C ARG A 52 2.03 20.13 15.77
N ALA A 53 3.08 20.77 16.31
CA ALA A 53 4.45 20.56 15.82
C ALA A 53 4.91 19.10 15.99
N LEU A 54 4.57 18.46 17.10
CA LEU A 54 4.92 17.07 17.35
C LEU A 54 4.15 16.11 16.45
N LEU A 55 2.87 16.40 16.17
CA LEU A 55 2.09 15.64 15.17
C LEU A 55 2.71 15.74 13.78
N ILE A 56 3.11 16.93 13.34
CA ILE A 56 3.79 17.12 12.06
C ILE A 56 5.09 16.30 12.02
N THR A 57 5.87 16.34 13.10
CA THR A 57 7.08 15.51 13.23
C THR A 57 6.77 14.02 13.13
N LEU A 58 5.71 13.53 13.79
CA LEU A 58 5.31 12.12 13.70
C LEU A 58 4.91 11.72 12.28
N VAL A 59 4.15 12.56 11.58
CA VAL A 59 3.81 12.34 10.17
C VAL A 59 5.08 12.31 9.32
N ALA A 60 6.00 13.26 9.50
CA ALA A 60 7.25 13.31 8.75
C ALA A 60 8.16 12.09 9.01
N VAL A 61 8.25 11.65 10.27
CA VAL A 61 9.03 10.46 10.66
C VAL A 61 8.40 9.20 10.09
N GLY A 62 7.08 9.04 10.17
CA GLY A 62 6.41 7.89 9.58
C GLY A 62 6.52 7.87 8.05
N LEU A 63 6.43 9.02 7.40
CA LEU A 63 6.64 9.16 5.95
C LEU A 63 8.05 8.73 5.54
N ALA A 64 9.07 9.27 6.21
CA ALA A 64 10.47 8.90 5.98
C ALA A 64 10.70 7.41 6.30
N GLY A 65 10.06 6.90 7.35
CA GLY A 65 10.08 5.50 7.74
C GLY A 65 9.48 4.59 6.68
N THR A 66 8.31 4.92 6.11
CA THR A 66 7.67 4.16 5.03
C THR A 66 8.56 4.08 3.80
N VAL A 67 9.04 5.23 3.32
CA VAL A 67 9.90 5.27 2.12
C VAL A 67 11.22 4.56 2.37
N GLY A 68 11.86 4.82 3.51
CA GLY A 68 13.14 4.22 3.88
C GLY A 68 13.05 2.71 4.07
N TYR A 69 11.99 2.22 4.72
CA TYR A 69 11.73 0.79 4.92
C TYR A 69 11.58 0.07 3.58
N LEU A 70 10.72 0.60 2.69
CA LEU A 70 10.48 0.02 1.37
C LEU A 70 11.72 0.11 0.46
N TRP A 71 12.51 1.18 0.58
CA TRP A 71 13.76 1.33 -0.14
C TRP A 71 14.78 0.26 0.28
N LEU A 72 14.97 0.08 1.58
CA LEU A 72 15.85 -0.95 2.13
C LEU A 72 15.36 -2.36 1.79
N ALA A 73 14.06 -2.60 1.80
CA ALA A 73 13.47 -3.86 1.35
C ALA A 73 13.75 -4.11 -0.14
N GLY A 74 13.57 -3.08 -0.98
CA GLY A 74 13.85 -3.15 -2.43
C GLY A 74 15.33 -3.40 -2.74
N GLN A 75 16.27 -2.89 -1.95
CA GLN A 75 17.69 -3.14 -2.16
C GLN A 75 18.10 -4.62 -1.99
N LYS A 76 17.30 -5.41 -1.25
CA LYS A 76 17.52 -6.86 -1.08
C LYS A 76 17.09 -7.67 -2.30
N LEU A 77 16.37 -7.05 -3.24
CA LEU A 77 15.91 -7.69 -4.47
C LEU A 77 16.98 -7.60 -5.58
N PRO A 78 16.99 -8.57 -6.51
CA PRO A 78 17.72 -8.48 -7.77
C PRO A 78 17.44 -7.16 -8.50
N ALA A 79 18.43 -6.62 -9.22
CA ALA A 79 18.37 -5.28 -9.80
C ALA A 79 17.20 -5.07 -10.78
N ASP A 80 16.81 -6.13 -11.48
CA ASP A 80 15.70 -6.20 -12.43
C ASP A 80 14.31 -6.27 -11.76
N GLU A 81 14.26 -6.68 -10.49
CA GLU A 81 13.04 -6.76 -9.68
C GLU A 81 12.84 -5.54 -8.75
N ARG A 82 13.81 -4.62 -8.72
CA ARG A 82 13.73 -3.45 -7.84
C ARG A 82 12.52 -2.57 -8.17
N PRO A 83 11.81 -2.05 -7.15
CA PRO A 83 10.71 -1.12 -7.37
C PRO A 83 11.15 0.11 -8.16
N LEU A 84 10.30 0.55 -9.08
CA LEU A 84 10.54 1.75 -9.86
C LEU A 84 10.40 3.01 -8.98
N PRO A 85 11.05 4.14 -9.31
CA PRO A 85 10.99 5.34 -8.49
C PRO A 85 9.58 5.84 -8.15
N HIS A 86 8.59 5.66 -9.04
CA HIS A 86 7.21 6.09 -8.79
C HIS A 86 6.53 5.30 -7.66
N PHE A 87 6.96 4.05 -7.41
CA PHE A 87 6.45 3.24 -6.32
C PHE A 87 6.65 3.92 -4.96
N TYR A 88 7.83 4.53 -4.75
CA TYR A 88 8.14 5.23 -3.50
C TYR A 88 7.33 6.52 -3.32
N VAL A 89 7.01 7.20 -4.42
CA VAL A 89 6.11 8.35 -4.41
C VAL A 89 4.68 7.92 -4.06
N LEU A 90 4.21 6.83 -4.66
CA LEU A 90 2.89 6.27 -4.36
C LEU A 90 2.80 5.75 -2.92
N ALA A 91 3.87 5.14 -2.38
CA ALA A 91 3.97 4.75 -0.99
C ALA A 91 3.91 5.94 -0.03
N ALA A 92 4.61 7.03 -0.35
CA ALA A 92 4.54 8.28 0.39
C ALA A 92 3.12 8.86 0.42
N VAL A 93 2.46 8.94 -0.74
CA VAL A 93 1.07 9.40 -0.83
C VAL A 93 0.13 8.49 -0.06
N ALA A 94 0.27 7.17 -0.20
CA ALA A 94 -0.53 6.19 0.52
C ALA A 94 -0.40 6.36 2.03
N TYR A 95 0.83 6.50 2.54
CA TYR A 95 1.07 6.75 3.96
C TYR A 95 0.36 8.02 4.44
N LEU A 96 0.44 9.12 3.70
CA LEU A 96 -0.23 10.37 4.07
C LEU A 96 -1.76 10.21 4.12
N CYS A 97 -2.34 9.52 3.14
CA CYS A 97 -3.78 9.22 3.13
C CYS A 97 -4.19 8.34 4.31
N TRP A 98 -3.37 7.34 4.67
CA TRP A 98 -3.58 6.53 5.86
C TRP A 98 -3.45 7.34 7.15
N ALA A 99 -2.42 8.18 7.29
CA ALA A 99 -2.22 9.03 8.45
C ALA A 99 -3.43 9.96 8.67
N VAL A 100 -3.91 10.60 7.61
CA VAL A 100 -5.10 11.46 7.64
C VAL A 100 -6.38 10.65 7.95
N GLY A 101 -6.59 9.51 7.29
CA GLY A 101 -7.82 8.73 7.44
C GLY A 101 -7.94 7.96 8.76
N THR A 102 -6.83 7.69 9.44
CA THR A 102 -6.81 6.94 10.71
C THR A 102 -6.64 7.83 11.95
N SER A 103 -6.35 9.12 11.78
CA SER A 103 -6.12 10.04 12.89
C SER A 103 -6.86 11.37 12.69
N ALA A 104 -7.80 11.66 13.59
CA ALA A 104 -8.49 12.95 13.63
C ALA A 104 -7.57 14.14 13.81
N HIS A 105 -6.50 13.95 14.58
CA HIS A 105 -5.52 15.00 14.80
C HIS A 105 -4.70 15.27 13.54
N ALA A 106 -4.37 14.25 12.75
CA ALA A 106 -3.68 14.42 11.48
C ALA A 106 -4.57 15.08 10.41
N ALA A 107 -5.84 14.67 10.31
CA ALA A 107 -6.81 15.30 9.41
C ALA A 107 -7.00 16.80 9.71
N ALA A 108 -7.05 17.17 11.00
CA ALA A 108 -7.17 18.55 11.42
C ALA A 108 -5.97 19.42 11.02
N LEU A 109 -4.77 18.86 10.81
CA LEU A 109 -3.58 19.62 10.37
C LEU A 109 -3.78 20.30 9.02
N ILE A 110 -4.60 19.68 8.16
CA ILE A 110 -4.92 20.12 6.81
C ILE A 110 -6.37 20.61 6.67
N GLY A 111 -7.07 20.79 7.80
CA GLY A 111 -8.44 21.33 7.83
C GLY A 111 -9.53 20.37 7.34
N LEU A 112 -9.29 19.06 7.39
CA LEU A 112 -10.32 18.06 7.05
C LEU A 112 -11.05 17.57 8.29
N ASP A 113 -12.37 17.39 8.17
CA ASP A 113 -13.15 16.62 9.13
C ASP A 113 -12.94 15.11 8.95
N GLN A 114 -13.49 14.31 9.86
CA GLN A 114 -13.33 12.85 9.83
C GLN A 114 -14.05 12.16 8.67
N VAL A 115 -15.16 12.71 8.19
CA VAL A 115 -15.89 12.13 7.06
C VAL A 115 -15.08 12.32 5.79
N ALA A 116 -14.62 13.54 5.53
CA ALA A 116 -13.76 13.87 4.40
C ALA A 116 -12.45 13.08 4.43
N ALA A 117 -11.81 12.96 5.60
CA ALA A 117 -10.60 12.16 5.78
C ALA A 117 -10.84 10.67 5.45
N GLY A 118 -11.96 10.10 5.89
CA GLY A 118 -12.35 8.73 5.56
C GLY A 118 -12.60 8.52 4.06
N VAL A 119 -13.24 9.49 3.40
CA VAL A 119 -13.42 9.48 1.93
C VAL A 119 -12.07 9.52 1.20
N VAL A 120 -11.15 10.40 1.62
CA VAL A 120 -9.80 10.48 1.04
C VAL A 120 -9.06 9.14 1.16
N LEU A 121 -9.09 8.52 2.33
CA LEU A 121 -8.48 7.20 2.53
C LEU A 121 -9.14 6.13 1.65
N THR A 122 -10.47 6.10 1.58
CA THR A 122 -11.20 5.13 0.76
C THR A 122 -10.86 5.28 -0.73
N MET A 123 -10.79 6.52 -1.21
CA MET A 123 -10.36 6.82 -2.57
C MET A 123 -8.91 6.39 -2.80
N ALA A 124 -8.00 6.67 -1.86
CA ALA A 124 -6.59 6.31 -1.97
C ALA A 124 -6.37 4.79 -2.04
N VAL A 125 -7.12 4.02 -1.27
CA VAL A 125 -7.11 2.54 -1.29
C VAL A 125 -7.41 2.00 -2.69
N PHE A 126 -8.29 2.66 -3.44
CA PHE A 126 -8.59 2.26 -4.81
C PHE A 126 -7.62 2.88 -5.84
N LEU A 127 -7.33 4.17 -5.71
CA LEU A 127 -6.60 4.94 -6.72
C LEU A 127 -5.09 4.67 -6.73
N VAL A 128 -4.46 4.42 -5.57
CA VAL A 128 -3.01 4.20 -5.51
C VAL A 128 -2.60 2.94 -6.29
N PRO A 129 -3.23 1.76 -6.09
CA PRO A 129 -2.92 0.57 -6.89
C PRO A 129 -3.23 0.76 -8.38
N LEU A 130 -4.32 1.48 -8.71
CA LEU A 130 -4.70 1.77 -10.08
C LEU A 130 -3.64 2.66 -10.78
N ALA A 131 -3.17 3.68 -10.08
CA ALA A 131 -2.13 4.58 -10.58
C ALA A 131 -0.81 3.84 -10.79
N ASP A 132 -0.42 2.95 -9.88
CA ASP A 132 0.79 2.13 -10.03
C ASP A 132 0.74 1.24 -11.27
N GLU A 133 -0.36 0.49 -11.43
CA GLU A 133 -0.58 -0.37 -12.59
C GLU A 133 -0.53 0.42 -13.90
N LEU A 134 -1.14 1.61 -13.94
CA LEU A 134 -1.10 2.49 -15.11
C LEU A 134 0.32 2.98 -15.41
N LEU A 135 1.06 3.43 -14.39
CA LEU A 135 2.44 3.92 -14.54
C LEU A 135 3.41 2.83 -14.98
N VAL A 136 3.23 1.60 -14.50
CA VAL A 136 4.00 0.44 -14.93
C VAL A 136 3.72 0.12 -16.40
N ARG A 137 2.45 0.12 -16.82
CA ARG A 137 2.06 -0.13 -18.22
C ARG A 137 2.57 0.94 -19.18
N LEU A 138 2.51 2.21 -18.80
CA LEU A 138 3.02 3.31 -19.63
C LEU A 138 4.54 3.25 -19.83
N ARG A 139 5.29 2.67 -18.87
CA ARG A 139 6.74 2.50 -18.97
C ARG A 139 7.19 1.26 -19.74
N ARG A 140 6.35 0.23 -19.86
CA ARG A 140 6.64 -0.95 -20.70
C ARG A 140 6.00 -0.70 -22.07
N PRO A 141 6.75 -0.24 -23.09
CA PRO A 141 6.18 -0.09 -24.42
C PRO A 141 5.62 -1.46 -24.84
N ALA A 142 4.42 -1.45 -25.42
CA ALA A 142 3.83 -2.63 -26.04
C ALA A 142 4.85 -3.19 -27.04
N GLY A 143 5.41 -4.35 -26.71
CA GLY A 143 6.17 -5.17 -27.65
C GLY A 143 5.23 -5.86 -28.61
#